data_AF-A0A7V8F9I0-F1
#
_entry.id   AF-A0A7V8F9I0-F1
#
_cell.length_a   1.000
_cell.length_b   1.000
_cell.length_c   1.000
_cell.angle_alpha   90.00
_cell.angle_beta   90.00
_cell.angle_gamma   90.00
#
_symmetry.space_group_name_H-M   'P 1'
#
loop_
_entity.id
_entity.type
_entity.pdbx_description
1 polymer ?
#
loop_
_entity_poly.entity_id
_entity_poly.type
_entity_poly.pdbx_seq_one_letter_code
_entity_poly.pdbx_strand_id
1 'polypeptide(L)'
;METFNQEVHRRPGTTFSNTQDRGAYAPHTEAVLTLRELERYLTEYICNVYHQRVHSSIDVPPIKRYELGVLDDGVTPGVGLPPPVADPKRLRLDFMPLLERAIQSYGLRIDGVSYYDPVLDPWIRSTDPTSRRPRRFIVRRDPRDISVVYFLDPTTQRYYPVPYRHVEFPSISLWELREVRAQLRKEGRRMVDEQLIFDSYERLNQMVTRRARVQNKEPIDLAPVSRTPL
;
A
#
# COMPACT_ATOMS: atom_id res chain seq x y z
N MET A 1 24.90 -2.10 18.68
CA MET A 1 23.63 -2.82 18.39
C MET A 1 23.28 -2.59 16.95
N GLU A 2 22.89 -3.64 16.24
CA GLU A 2 22.64 -3.55 14.80
C GLU A 2 21.17 -3.26 14.55
N THR A 3 20.91 -2.40 13.56
CA THR A 3 19.55 -2.08 13.14
C THR A 3 19.08 -3.11 12.13
N PHE A 4 17.76 -3.27 12.02
CA PHE A 4 17.18 -4.11 10.98
C PHE A 4 17.70 -3.77 9.57
N ASN A 5 17.92 -2.48 9.28
CA ASN A 5 18.47 -2.06 7.99
C ASN A 5 19.88 -2.65 7.72
N GLN A 6 20.72 -2.75 8.76
CA GLN A 6 22.03 -3.39 8.64
C GLN A 6 21.92 -4.90 8.41
N GLU A 7 20.93 -5.56 9.01
CA GLU A 7 20.67 -6.99 8.77
C GLU A 7 20.25 -7.25 7.33
N VAL A 8 19.33 -6.44 6.77
CA VAL A 8 18.90 -6.57 5.38
C VAL A 8 20.05 -6.34 4.40
N HIS A 9 20.94 -5.39 4.70
CA HIS A 9 22.11 -5.14 3.87
C HIS A 9 23.16 -6.25 3.89
N ARG A 10 23.05 -7.24 4.78
CA ARG A 10 23.91 -8.44 4.78
C ARG A 10 23.34 -9.60 3.95
N ARG A 11 22.12 -9.48 3.48
CA ARG A 11 21.46 -10.54 2.69
C ARG A 11 21.73 -10.35 1.19
N PRO A 12 21.94 -11.44 0.43
CA PRO A 12 22.01 -11.36 -1.03
C PRO A 12 20.72 -10.76 -1.62
N GLY A 13 20.85 -9.96 -2.68
CA GLY A 13 19.76 -9.21 -3.31
C GLY A 13 19.54 -7.82 -2.71
N THR A 14 20.38 -7.37 -1.78
CA THR A 14 20.25 -6.04 -1.18
C THR A 14 20.53 -4.91 -2.19
N THR A 15 19.80 -3.80 -2.09
CA THR A 15 20.02 -2.63 -2.95
C THR A 15 21.05 -1.66 -2.37
N PHE A 16 21.60 -1.94 -1.18
CA PHE A 16 22.46 -1.06 -0.38
C PHE A 16 21.80 0.30 -0.06
N SER A 17 22.49 1.13 0.73
CA SER A 17 21.96 2.43 1.18
C SER A 17 22.11 3.55 0.14
N ASN A 18 23.05 3.42 -0.80
CA ASN A 18 23.26 4.40 -1.87
C ASN A 18 23.84 3.74 -3.14
N THR A 19 23.91 4.52 -4.23
CA THR A 19 24.40 4.04 -5.54
C THR A 19 25.89 3.75 -5.58
N GLN A 20 26.70 4.38 -4.70
CA GLN A 20 28.14 4.14 -4.61
C GLN A 20 28.42 2.79 -3.94
N ASP A 21 27.73 2.49 -2.83
CA ASP A 21 27.83 1.24 -2.08
C ASP A 21 27.36 0.04 -2.92
N ARG A 22 26.36 0.26 -3.78
CA ARG A 22 25.89 -0.77 -4.72
C ARG A 22 26.92 -1.09 -5.79
N GLY A 23 27.67 -0.10 -6.29
CA GLY A 23 28.69 -0.30 -7.33
C GLY A 23 28.17 -1.10 -8.53
N ALA A 24 28.91 -2.16 -8.89
CA ALA A 24 28.56 -3.09 -9.98
C ALA A 24 27.65 -4.26 -9.54
N TYR A 25 27.24 -4.30 -8.27
CA TYR A 25 26.35 -5.34 -7.76
C TYR A 25 25.00 -5.25 -8.48
N ALA A 26 24.50 -6.39 -8.96
CA ALA A 26 23.23 -6.52 -9.65
C ALA A 26 22.19 -7.14 -8.69
N PRO A 27 21.40 -6.35 -7.93
CA PRO A 27 20.53 -6.91 -6.90
C PRO A 27 19.44 -7.82 -7.45
N HIS A 28 19.05 -7.60 -8.71
CA HIS A 28 17.99 -8.34 -9.38
C HIS A 28 18.41 -9.75 -9.79
N THR A 29 19.70 -10.00 -10.05
CA THR A 29 20.23 -11.34 -10.33
C THR A 29 20.63 -12.08 -9.06
N GLU A 30 21.02 -11.33 -8.03
CA GLU A 30 21.51 -11.86 -6.75
C GLU A 30 20.40 -12.04 -5.70
N ALA A 31 19.15 -11.72 -6.04
CA ALA A 31 17.99 -11.88 -5.17
C ALA A 31 17.69 -13.36 -4.94
N VAL A 32 17.91 -13.82 -3.70
CA VAL A 32 17.68 -15.23 -3.30
C VAL A 32 16.33 -15.45 -2.63
N LEU A 33 15.60 -14.37 -2.30
CA LEU A 33 14.28 -14.43 -1.65
C LEU A 33 13.23 -13.80 -2.56
N THR A 34 12.09 -14.47 -2.67
CA THR A 34 10.84 -13.85 -3.15
C THR A 34 10.32 -12.85 -2.11
N LEU A 35 9.40 -11.96 -2.53
CA LEU A 35 8.77 -11.00 -1.60
C LEU A 35 8.11 -11.70 -0.39
N ARG A 36 7.43 -12.83 -0.61
CA ARG A 36 6.76 -13.59 0.46
C ARG A 36 7.77 -14.23 1.42
N GLU A 37 8.90 -14.70 0.91
CA GLU A 37 9.97 -15.26 1.75
C GLU A 37 10.68 -14.16 2.55
N LEU A 38 10.88 -12.98 1.95
CA LEU A 38 11.39 -11.81 2.66
C LEU A 38 10.45 -11.39 3.79
N GLU A 39 9.13 -11.34 3.56
CA GLU A 39 8.13 -11.04 4.60
C GLU A 39 8.19 -12.04 5.76
N ARG A 40 8.33 -13.33 5.45
CA ARG A 40 8.47 -14.38 6.46
C ARG A 40 9.77 -14.22 7.25
N TYR A 41 10.89 -14.04 6.54
CA TYR A 41 12.21 -13.83 7.14
C TYR A 41 12.20 -12.59 8.05
N LEU A 42 11.59 -11.50 7.60
CA LEU A 42 11.43 -10.27 8.36
C LEU A 42 10.70 -10.50 9.67
N THR A 43 9.59 -11.21 9.61
CA THR A 43 8.77 -11.54 10.78
C THR A 43 9.57 -12.37 11.79
N GLU A 44 10.26 -13.40 11.29
CA GLU A 44 11.12 -14.26 12.12
C GLU A 44 12.22 -13.46 12.82
N TYR A 45 12.92 -12.61 12.07
CA TYR A 45 14.00 -11.79 12.62
C TYR A 45 13.49 -10.82 13.69
N ILE A 46 12.39 -10.10 13.43
CA ILE A 46 11.85 -9.12 14.38
C ILE A 46 11.34 -9.80 15.65
N CYS A 47 10.52 -10.85 15.51
CA CYS A 47 9.86 -11.49 16.64
C CYS A 47 10.80 -12.37 17.47
N ASN A 48 11.67 -13.14 16.80
CA ASN A 48 12.44 -14.20 17.46
C ASN A 48 13.92 -13.85 17.66
N VAL A 49 14.43 -12.77 17.05
CA VAL A 49 15.83 -12.34 17.22
C VAL A 49 15.91 -10.94 17.84
N TYR A 50 15.35 -9.92 17.18
CA TYR A 50 15.52 -8.53 17.58
C TYR A 50 14.90 -8.23 18.96
N HIS A 51 13.63 -8.57 19.17
CA HIS A 51 12.94 -8.30 20.44
C HIS A 51 13.41 -9.19 21.59
N GLN A 52 14.07 -10.32 21.30
CA GLN A 52 14.56 -11.29 22.29
C GLN A 52 16.00 -10.98 22.77
N ARG A 53 16.79 -10.27 21.96
CA ARG A 53 18.18 -9.93 22.31
C ARG A 53 18.23 -8.76 23.30
N VAL A 54 19.19 -8.80 24.23
CA VAL A 54 19.50 -7.67 25.13
C VAL A 54 19.86 -6.42 24.31
N HIS A 55 19.13 -5.34 24.54
CA HIS A 55 19.30 -4.08 23.83
C HIS A 55 20.30 -3.18 24.57
N SER A 56 21.36 -2.74 23.88
CA SER A 56 22.52 -2.10 24.52
C SER A 56 22.25 -0.81 25.28
N SER A 57 21.16 -0.09 24.97
CA SER A 57 20.79 1.15 25.67
C SER A 57 19.84 0.96 26.85
N ILE A 58 19.12 -0.16 26.94
CA ILE A 58 18.14 -0.43 28.01
C ILE A 58 18.53 -1.64 28.86
N ASP A 59 19.60 -2.33 28.48
CA ASP A 59 20.22 -3.48 29.15
C ASP A 59 19.28 -4.67 29.44
N VAL A 60 18.13 -4.70 28.77
CA VAL A 60 17.15 -5.79 28.81
C VAL A 60 16.64 -6.08 27.40
N PRO A 61 16.10 -7.28 27.14
CA PRO A 61 15.39 -7.54 25.91
C PRO A 61 14.18 -6.60 25.74
N PRO A 62 13.97 -5.99 24.56
CA PRO A 62 12.82 -5.12 24.32
C PRO A 62 11.47 -5.76 24.68
N ILE A 63 11.30 -7.06 24.42
CA ILE A 63 10.08 -7.78 24.79
C ILE A 63 9.83 -7.76 26.30
N LYS A 64 10.90 -7.93 27.11
CA LYS A 64 10.82 -7.88 28.57
C LYS A 64 10.51 -6.48 29.08
N ARG A 65 11.12 -5.46 28.47
CA ARG A 65 10.80 -4.06 28.84
C ARG A 65 9.34 -3.72 28.56
N TYR A 66 8.80 -4.21 27.44
CA TYR A 66 7.40 -4.04 27.10
C TYR A 66 6.48 -4.78 28.08
N GLU A 67 6.77 -6.05 28.39
CA GLU A 67 6.02 -6.84 29.38
C GLU A 67 5.94 -6.14 30.74
N LEU A 68 7.06 -5.65 31.26
CA LEU A 68 7.12 -4.91 32.54
C LEU A 68 6.27 -3.64 32.50
N GLY A 69 6.32 -2.90 31.38
CA GLY A 69 5.52 -1.68 31.21
C GLY A 69 4.01 -1.96 31.16
N VAL A 70 3.59 -3.13 30.70
CA VAL A 70 2.18 -3.52 30.60
C VAL A 70 1.66 -4.17 31.88
N LEU A 71 2.43 -5.09 32.46
CA LEU A 71 1.97 -6.02 33.51
C LEU A 71 2.33 -5.61 34.94
N ASP A 72 3.09 -4.52 35.14
CA ASP A 72 3.72 -4.13 36.41
C ASP A 72 4.99 -4.95 36.70
N ASP A 73 5.98 -4.33 37.34
CA ASP A 73 7.21 -4.98 37.82
C ASP A 73 7.24 -5.13 39.36
N GLY A 74 6.11 -4.82 40.03
CA GLY A 74 5.95 -4.83 41.48
C GLY A 74 6.50 -3.57 42.16
N VAL A 75 7.18 -2.70 41.41
CA VAL A 75 7.71 -1.41 41.87
C VAL A 75 7.03 -0.25 41.12
N THR A 76 6.78 -0.43 39.84
CA THR A 76 6.23 0.54 38.91
C THR A 76 4.95 -0.02 38.29
N PRO A 77 3.77 0.53 38.64
CA PRO A 77 2.51 0.07 38.10
C PRO A 77 2.52 0.05 36.57
N GLY A 78 2.15 -1.11 36.00
CA GLY A 78 1.99 -1.26 34.56
C GLY A 78 0.79 -0.47 34.04
N VAL A 79 0.84 -0.10 32.76
CA VAL A 79 -0.26 0.65 32.11
C VAL A 79 -1.48 -0.23 31.80
N GLY A 80 -1.35 -1.56 31.95
CA GLY A 80 -2.38 -2.53 31.58
C GLY A 80 -2.46 -2.75 30.07
N LEU A 81 -3.22 -3.78 29.67
CA LEU A 81 -3.47 -4.02 28.25
C LEU A 81 -4.36 -2.90 27.69
N PRO A 82 -4.05 -2.38 26.49
CA PRO A 82 -4.92 -1.42 25.85
C PRO A 82 -6.31 -2.07 25.61
N PRO A 83 -7.40 -1.30 25.77
CA PRO A 83 -8.72 -1.83 25.50
C PRO A 83 -8.81 -2.30 24.05
N PRO A 84 -9.63 -3.34 23.77
CA PRO A 84 -9.84 -3.78 22.40
C PRO A 84 -10.40 -2.64 21.57
N VAL A 85 -9.97 -2.58 20.31
CA VAL A 85 -10.44 -1.56 19.37
C VAL A 85 -11.93 -1.77 19.12
N ALA A 86 -12.75 -0.77 19.48
CA ALA A 86 -14.21 -0.87 19.38
C ALA A 86 -14.72 -1.05 17.93
N ASP A 87 -14.05 -0.42 16.96
CA ASP A 87 -14.36 -0.55 15.53
C ASP A 87 -13.07 -0.79 14.72
N PRO A 88 -12.71 -2.07 14.48
CA PRO A 88 -11.54 -2.43 13.68
C PRO A 88 -11.59 -1.91 12.24
N LYS A 89 -12.79 -1.77 11.66
CA LYS A 89 -12.97 -1.25 10.30
C LYS A 89 -12.65 0.23 10.26
N ARG A 90 -13.16 1.01 11.23
CA ARG A 90 -12.83 2.43 11.38
C ARG A 90 -11.33 2.63 11.53
N LEU A 91 -10.70 1.87 12.42
CA LEU A 91 -9.25 1.92 12.62
C LEU A 91 -8.51 1.70 11.29
N ARG A 92 -8.84 0.65 10.55
CA ARG A 92 -8.23 0.37 9.24
C ARG A 92 -8.34 1.57 8.29
N LEU A 93 -9.53 2.19 8.21
CA LEU A 93 -9.79 3.33 7.33
C LEU A 93 -9.05 4.60 7.77
N ASP A 94 -8.91 4.83 9.07
CA ASP A 94 -8.21 6.00 9.61
C ASP A 94 -6.70 5.99 9.29
N PHE A 95 -6.11 4.81 9.10
CA PHE A 95 -4.73 4.63 8.66
C PHE A 95 -4.55 4.56 7.13
N MET A 96 -5.64 4.60 6.34
CA MET A 96 -5.52 4.71 4.88
C MET A 96 -5.07 6.10 4.45
N PRO A 97 -4.44 6.25 3.28
CA PRO A 97 -4.11 7.55 2.70
C PRO A 97 -5.29 8.52 2.70
N LEU A 98 -5.05 9.70 3.27
CA LEU A 98 -6.03 10.78 3.40
C LEU A 98 -6.02 11.68 2.16
N LEU A 99 -7.21 11.96 1.64
CA LEU A 99 -7.45 12.91 0.59
C LEU A 99 -8.52 13.91 1.05
N GLU A 100 -8.36 15.17 0.64
CA GLU A 100 -9.37 16.20 0.87
C GLU A 100 -9.95 16.65 -0.46
N ARG A 101 -11.25 16.45 -0.67
CA ARG A 101 -11.92 16.77 -1.94
C ARG A 101 -13.25 17.48 -1.70
N ALA A 102 -13.54 18.43 -2.56
CA ALA A 102 -14.86 19.04 -2.62
C ALA A 102 -15.81 18.14 -3.40
N ILE A 103 -17.06 18.08 -2.97
CA ILE A 103 -18.12 17.33 -3.65
C ILE A 103 -18.81 18.30 -4.61
N GLN A 104 -18.77 17.99 -5.89
CA GLN A 104 -19.33 18.80 -6.96
C GLN A 104 -20.62 18.17 -7.48
N SER A 105 -21.27 18.78 -8.47
CA SER A 105 -22.50 18.22 -9.08
C SER A 105 -22.30 16.87 -9.75
N TYR A 106 -21.06 16.52 -10.10
CA TYR A 106 -20.70 15.21 -10.63
C TYR A 106 -20.28 14.20 -9.54
N GLY A 107 -20.42 14.56 -8.26
CA GLY A 107 -19.94 13.78 -7.13
C GLY A 107 -18.48 14.10 -6.78
N LEU A 108 -17.70 13.06 -6.49
CA LEU A 108 -16.28 13.14 -6.18
C LEU A 108 -15.44 12.84 -7.43
N ARG A 109 -14.38 13.60 -7.66
CA ARG A 109 -13.40 13.28 -8.72
C ARG A 109 -11.99 13.25 -8.17
N ILE A 110 -11.30 12.13 -8.38
CA ILE A 110 -9.97 11.87 -7.85
C ILE A 110 -9.12 11.27 -8.96
N ASP A 111 -7.99 11.90 -9.27
CA ASP A 111 -7.02 11.40 -10.26
C ASP A 111 -7.59 11.14 -11.67
N GLY A 112 -8.68 11.84 -12.03
CA GLY A 112 -9.36 11.70 -13.33
C GLY A 112 -10.56 10.75 -13.30
N VAL A 113 -10.73 9.98 -12.22
CA VAL A 113 -11.81 9.01 -12.00
C VAL A 113 -12.92 9.63 -11.16
N SER A 114 -14.17 9.31 -11.48
CA SER A 114 -15.38 9.86 -10.87
C SER A 114 -16.03 8.83 -9.94
N TYR A 115 -16.53 9.30 -8.81
CA TYR A 115 -17.14 8.50 -7.74
C TYR A 115 -18.46 9.12 -7.34
N TYR A 116 -19.47 8.29 -7.11
CA TYR A 116 -20.79 8.76 -6.71
C TYR A 116 -21.50 7.73 -5.85
N ASP A 117 -22.21 8.25 -4.84
CA ASP A 117 -23.17 7.51 -4.00
C ASP A 117 -24.18 8.55 -3.46
N PRO A 118 -25.46 8.20 -3.28
CA PRO A 118 -26.48 9.12 -2.75
C PRO A 118 -26.13 9.75 -1.39
N VAL A 119 -25.24 9.14 -0.60
CA VAL A 119 -24.72 9.73 0.64
C VAL A 119 -24.04 11.09 0.43
N LEU A 120 -23.57 11.37 -0.79
CA LEU A 120 -22.93 12.62 -1.15
C LEU A 120 -23.91 13.76 -1.43
N ASP A 121 -25.19 13.45 -1.71
CA ASP A 121 -26.18 14.42 -2.17
C ASP A 121 -26.33 15.64 -1.24
N PRO A 122 -26.38 15.49 0.10
CA PRO A 122 -26.47 16.64 1.01
C PRO A 122 -25.26 17.59 0.95
N TRP A 123 -24.14 17.11 0.40
CA TRP A 123 -22.85 17.79 0.43
C TRP A 123 -22.45 18.40 -0.92
N ILE A 124 -23.23 18.13 -1.98
CA ILE A 124 -22.99 18.64 -3.33
C ILE A 124 -22.93 20.16 -3.32
N ARG A 125 -21.81 20.72 -3.80
CA ARG A 125 -21.54 22.17 -3.85
C ARG A 125 -21.68 22.88 -2.51
N SER A 126 -21.56 22.15 -1.40
CA SER A 126 -21.57 22.77 -0.08
C SER A 126 -20.40 23.73 0.07
N THR A 127 -20.65 24.84 0.76
CA THR A 127 -19.66 25.86 1.07
C THR A 127 -19.20 25.72 2.50
N ASP A 128 -17.93 26.03 2.72
CA ASP A 128 -17.37 26.12 4.06
C ASP A 128 -18.02 27.31 4.80
N PRO A 129 -18.62 27.09 5.98
CA PRO A 129 -19.28 28.14 6.77
C PRO A 129 -18.35 29.33 7.09
N THR A 130 -17.05 29.08 7.21
CA THR A 130 -16.06 30.08 7.65
C THR A 130 -15.47 30.81 6.45
N SER A 131 -15.04 30.07 5.42
CA SER A 131 -14.23 30.63 4.33
C SER A 131 -15.03 30.98 3.07
N ARG A 132 -16.31 30.61 2.99
CA ARG A 132 -17.18 30.71 1.79
C ARG A 132 -16.60 30.04 0.53
N ARG A 133 -15.55 29.24 0.66
CA ARG A 133 -14.98 28.41 -0.41
C ARG A 133 -15.71 27.07 -0.51
N PRO A 134 -15.56 26.31 -1.60
CA PRO A 134 -16.09 24.95 -1.67
C PRO A 134 -15.59 24.13 -0.48
N ARG A 135 -16.51 23.54 0.27
CA ARG A 135 -16.19 22.71 1.43
C ARG A 135 -15.41 21.49 0.96
N ARG A 136 -14.32 21.17 1.65
CA ARG A 136 -13.51 19.98 1.40
C ARG A 136 -13.80 18.94 2.47
N PHE A 137 -13.91 17.69 2.05
CA PHE A 137 -14.26 16.56 2.90
C PHE A 137 -13.13 15.53 2.90
N ILE A 138 -13.03 14.82 4.01
CA ILE A 138 -12.06 13.72 4.18
C ILE A 138 -12.56 12.52 3.39
N VAL A 139 -11.68 12.02 2.53
CA VAL A 139 -11.88 10.80 1.75
C VAL A 139 -10.66 9.91 1.95
N ARG A 140 -10.90 8.65 2.30
CA ARG A 140 -9.86 7.62 2.38
C ARG A 140 -9.90 6.75 1.15
N ARG A 141 -8.73 6.31 0.67
CA ARG A 141 -8.62 5.45 -0.50
C ARG A 141 -7.57 4.38 -0.25
N ASP A 142 -7.90 3.13 -0.58
CA ASP A 142 -6.91 2.05 -0.62
C ASP A 142 -6.07 2.20 -1.91
N PRO A 143 -4.74 2.36 -1.84
CA PRO A 143 -3.91 2.43 -3.04
C PRO A 143 -3.92 1.13 -3.86
N ARG A 144 -4.24 0.00 -3.25
CA ARG A 144 -4.23 -1.33 -3.90
C ARG A 144 -5.48 -1.58 -4.74
N ASP A 145 -6.58 -0.93 -4.39
CA ASP A 145 -7.85 -1.01 -5.09
C ASP A 145 -8.56 0.34 -4.96
N ILE A 146 -8.63 1.06 -6.08
CA ILE A 146 -9.26 2.39 -6.14
C ILE A 146 -10.74 2.34 -6.55
N SER A 147 -11.35 1.16 -6.70
CA SER A 147 -12.78 1.00 -7.08
C SER A 147 -13.76 1.63 -6.11
N VAL A 148 -13.36 1.72 -4.85
CA VAL A 148 -14.15 2.32 -3.78
C VAL A 148 -13.30 3.30 -2.99
N VAL A 149 -13.87 4.47 -2.74
CA VAL A 149 -13.33 5.43 -1.77
C VAL A 149 -14.25 5.53 -0.57
N TYR A 150 -13.73 5.95 0.57
CA TYR A 150 -14.48 6.04 1.81
C TYR A 150 -14.63 7.51 2.20
N PHE A 151 -15.84 8.04 2.04
CA PHE A 151 -16.19 9.40 2.42
C PHE A 151 -16.51 9.46 3.91
N LEU A 152 -15.85 10.37 4.64
CA LEU A 152 -16.20 10.66 6.03
C LEU A 152 -17.29 11.72 6.08
N ASP A 153 -18.50 11.30 6.45
CA ASP A 153 -19.61 12.23 6.68
C ASP A 153 -19.34 13.06 7.95
N PRO A 154 -19.29 14.40 7.85
CA PRO A 154 -18.99 15.25 8.99
C PRO A 154 -20.11 15.26 10.05
N THR A 155 -21.35 14.87 9.70
CA THR A 155 -22.49 14.86 10.62
C THR A 155 -22.51 13.58 11.43
N THR A 156 -22.49 12.43 10.76
CA THR A 156 -22.53 11.14 11.44
C THR A 156 -21.17 10.68 11.95
N GLN A 157 -20.09 11.34 11.52
CA GLN A 157 -18.71 10.94 11.80
C GLN A 157 -18.45 9.48 11.42
N ARG A 158 -19.03 9.00 10.31
CA ARG A 158 -18.89 7.63 9.81
C ARG A 158 -18.35 7.61 8.38
N TYR A 159 -17.61 6.57 8.06
CA TYR A 159 -17.15 6.32 6.70
C TYR A 159 -18.21 5.59 5.89
N TYR A 160 -18.54 6.15 4.73
CA TYR A 160 -19.41 5.53 3.73
C TYR A 160 -18.60 5.13 2.51
N PRO A 161 -18.75 3.90 2.01
CA PRO A 161 -18.16 3.50 0.75
C PRO A 161 -18.83 4.24 -0.40
N VAL A 162 -18.04 4.76 -1.32
CA VAL A 162 -18.47 5.45 -2.53
C VAL A 162 -17.76 4.76 -3.69
N PRO A 163 -18.46 3.94 -4.47
CA PRO A 163 -17.86 3.26 -5.61
C PRO A 163 -17.57 4.26 -6.74
N TYR A 164 -16.95 3.78 -7.81
CA TYR A 164 -16.97 4.47 -9.08
C TYR A 164 -18.39 4.88 -9.46
N ARG A 165 -18.50 6.01 -10.16
CA ARG A 165 -19.76 6.38 -10.80
C ARG A 165 -20.20 5.35 -11.83
N HIS A 166 -19.24 4.77 -12.53
CA HIS A 166 -19.38 3.70 -13.51
C HIS A 166 -18.91 2.39 -12.88
N VAL A 167 -19.86 1.65 -12.30
CA VAL A 167 -19.59 0.41 -11.57
C VAL A 167 -19.11 -0.73 -12.47
N GLU A 168 -19.28 -0.59 -13.78
CA GLU A 168 -18.80 -1.50 -14.82
C GLU A 168 -17.27 -1.49 -14.99
N PHE A 169 -16.58 -0.44 -14.51
CA PHE A 169 -15.14 -0.36 -14.66
C PHE A 169 -14.40 -1.37 -13.78
N PRO A 170 -13.28 -1.94 -14.28
CA PRO A 170 -12.51 -2.89 -13.51
C PRO A 170 -11.89 -2.23 -12.27
N SER A 171 -11.77 -3.03 -11.20
CA SER A 171 -10.93 -2.68 -10.06
C SER A 171 -9.47 -2.60 -10.52
N ILE A 172 -8.85 -1.45 -10.27
CA ILE A 172 -7.44 -1.22 -10.54
C ILE A 172 -6.76 -0.63 -9.31
N SER A 173 -5.46 -0.78 -9.23
CA SER A 173 -4.63 -0.12 -8.23
C SER A 173 -4.26 1.31 -8.65
N LEU A 174 -3.84 2.11 -7.67
CA LEU A 174 -3.36 3.47 -7.91
C LEU A 174 -2.11 3.50 -8.81
N TRP A 175 -1.27 2.46 -8.75
CA TRP A 175 -0.06 2.37 -9.56
C TRP A 175 -0.40 2.10 -11.02
N GLU A 176 -1.32 1.18 -11.30
CA GLU A 176 -1.82 0.93 -12.66
C GLU A 176 -2.47 2.18 -13.24
N LEU A 177 -3.31 2.89 -12.45
CA LEU A 177 -3.88 4.17 -12.89
C LEU A 177 -2.79 5.18 -13.26
N ARG A 178 -1.73 5.30 -12.44
CA ARG A 178 -0.62 6.22 -12.70
C ARG A 178 0.15 5.83 -13.97
N GLU A 179 0.40 4.54 -14.17
CA GLU A 179 1.09 4.01 -15.35
C GLU A 179 0.29 4.30 -16.62
N VAL A 180 -1.00 3.95 -16.64
CA VAL A 180 -1.91 4.21 -17.77
C VAL A 180 -1.95 5.70 -18.09
N ARG A 181 -2.09 6.57 -17.08
CA ARG A 181 -2.09 8.03 -17.28
C ARG A 181 -0.74 8.54 -17.78
N ALA A 182 0.38 7.99 -17.30
CA ALA A 182 1.70 8.36 -17.79
C ALA A 182 1.87 7.98 -19.27
N GLN A 183 1.39 6.81 -19.66
CA GLN A 183 1.41 6.35 -21.05
C GLN A 183 0.54 7.23 -21.97
N LEU A 184 -0.70 7.52 -21.57
CA LEU A 184 -1.60 8.40 -22.34
C LEU A 184 -1.02 9.82 -22.53
N ARG A 185 -0.31 10.33 -21.52
CA ARG A 185 0.39 11.63 -21.63
C ARG A 185 1.53 11.59 -22.64
N LYS A 186 2.29 10.49 -22.73
CA LYS A 186 3.36 10.31 -23.73
C LYS A 186 2.78 10.27 -25.15
N GLU A 187 1.58 9.73 -25.31
CA GLU A 187 0.84 9.67 -26.58
C GLU A 187 0.18 11.01 -26.97
N GLY A 188 0.44 12.09 -26.22
CA GLY A 188 -0.08 13.43 -26.51
C GLY A 188 -1.55 13.65 -26.12
N ARG A 189 -2.20 12.66 -25.49
CA ARG A 189 -3.61 12.76 -25.07
C ARG A 189 -3.71 13.49 -23.73
N ARG A 190 -3.76 14.83 -23.79
CA ARG A 190 -3.82 15.71 -22.59
C ARG A 190 -5.19 15.78 -21.94
N MET A 191 -6.28 15.74 -22.73
CA MET A 191 -7.64 15.56 -22.21
C MET A 191 -7.88 14.06 -22.02
N VAL A 192 -7.52 13.57 -20.83
CA VAL A 192 -7.74 12.18 -20.47
C VAL A 192 -9.18 12.05 -19.99
N ASP A 193 -10.03 11.50 -20.86
CA ASP A 193 -11.36 11.03 -20.50
C ASP A 193 -11.24 9.79 -19.60
N GLU A 194 -12.17 9.66 -18.66
CA GLU A 194 -12.23 8.54 -17.71
C GLU A 194 -12.36 7.21 -18.45
N GLN A 195 -13.23 7.14 -19.47
CA GLN A 195 -13.40 5.97 -20.31
C GLN A 195 -12.08 5.53 -20.96
N LEU A 196 -11.33 6.49 -21.50
CA LEU A 196 -10.06 6.23 -22.19
C LEU A 196 -8.99 5.64 -21.25
N ILE A 197 -9.04 5.98 -19.95
CA ILE A 197 -8.17 5.37 -18.93
C ILE A 197 -8.48 3.87 -18.85
N PHE A 198 -9.74 3.52 -18.61
CA PHE A 198 -10.13 2.13 -18.38
C PHE A 198 -9.99 1.28 -19.64
N ASP A 199 -10.37 1.79 -20.82
CA ASP A 199 -10.14 1.11 -22.10
C ASP A 199 -8.65 0.83 -22.34
N SER A 200 -7.77 1.76 -21.96
CA SER A 200 -6.33 1.58 -22.13
C SER A 200 -5.76 0.59 -21.13
N TYR A 201 -6.25 0.61 -19.89
CA TYR A 201 -5.92 -0.40 -18.90
C TYR A 201 -6.28 -1.81 -19.38
N GLU A 202 -7.50 -2.01 -19.86
CA GLU A 202 -7.95 -3.32 -20.35
C GLU A 202 -7.10 -3.81 -21.52
N ARG A 203 -6.78 -2.95 -22.50
CA ARG A 203 -5.90 -3.31 -23.62
C ARG A 203 -4.52 -3.77 -23.13
N LEU A 204 -3.91 -3.04 -22.18
CA LEU A 204 -2.61 -3.40 -21.61
C LEU A 204 -2.69 -4.75 -20.87
N ASN A 205 -3.72 -4.95 -20.05
CA ASN A 205 -3.89 -6.19 -19.30
C ASN A 205 -4.13 -7.40 -20.22
N GLN A 206 -4.86 -7.21 -21.33
CA GLN A 206 -5.02 -8.24 -22.36
C GLN A 206 -3.67 -8.59 -23.02
N MET A 207 -2.81 -7.61 -23.29
CA MET A 207 -1.47 -7.88 -23.85
C MET A 207 -0.60 -8.68 -22.88
N VAL A 208 -0.58 -8.32 -21.60
CA VAL A 208 0.15 -9.05 -20.55
C VAL A 208 -0.37 -10.49 -20.43
N THR A 209 -1.69 -10.66 -20.35
CA THR A 209 -2.33 -11.97 -20.23
C THR A 209 -2.03 -12.86 -21.44
N ARG A 210 -2.06 -12.31 -22.66
CA ARG A 210 -1.69 -13.05 -23.88
C ARG A 210 -0.23 -13.51 -23.84
N ARG A 211 0.70 -12.64 -23.44
CA ARG A 211 2.13 -12.99 -23.32
C ARG A 211 2.37 -14.08 -22.27
N ALA A 212 1.77 -13.95 -21.09
CA ALA A 212 1.89 -14.97 -20.04
C ALA A 212 1.40 -16.36 -20.49
N ARG A 213 0.31 -16.41 -21.26
CA ARG A 213 -0.21 -17.67 -21.83
C ARG A 213 0.70 -18.29 -22.90
N VAL A 214 1.42 -17.47 -23.66
CA VAL A 214 2.40 -17.95 -24.65
C VAL A 214 3.65 -18.48 -23.94
N GLN A 215 4.16 -17.77 -22.94
CA GLN A 215 5.32 -18.19 -22.15
C GLN A 215 5.07 -19.49 -21.38
N ASN A 216 3.85 -19.71 -20.86
CA ASN A 216 3.48 -20.96 -20.20
C ASN A 216 3.27 -22.14 -21.17
N LYS A 217 3.29 -21.92 -22.49
CA LYS A 217 3.18 -22.97 -23.52
C LYS A 217 4.51 -23.37 -24.15
N GLU A 218 5.59 -22.63 -23.90
CA GLU A 218 6.93 -23.08 -24.27
C GLU A 218 7.43 -24.05 -23.18
N PRO A 219 7.70 -25.32 -23.50
CA PRO A 219 8.28 -26.23 -22.53
C PRO A 219 9.67 -25.69 -22.14
N ILE A 220 9.91 -25.59 -20.84
CA ILE A 220 11.23 -25.30 -20.29
C ILE A 220 12.13 -26.49 -20.69
N ASP A 221 12.93 -26.32 -21.73
CA ASP A 221 13.97 -27.27 -22.11
C ASP A 221 15.07 -27.19 -21.04
N LEU A 222 14.90 -27.99 -19.97
CA LEU A 222 15.93 -28.18 -18.96
C LEU A 222 17.05 -29.03 -19.60
N ALA A 223 18.00 -28.34 -20.24
CA ALA A 223 19.26 -28.95 -20.63
C ALA A 223 19.89 -29.63 -19.38
N PRO A 224 20.34 -30.89 -19.48
CA PRO A 224 20.84 -31.63 -18.33
C PRO A 224 22.13 -30.97 -17.83
N VAL A 225 22.10 -30.51 -16.57
CA VAL A 225 23.28 -30.02 -15.85
C VAL A 225 24.30 -31.16 -15.76
N SER A 226 25.40 -31.03 -16.50
CA SER A 226 26.54 -31.94 -16.44
C SER A 226 27.13 -31.91 -15.03
N ARG A 227 27.07 -33.06 -14.34
CA ARG A 227 27.79 -33.28 -13.08
C ARG A 227 29.25 -33.55 -13.42
N THR A 228 30.14 -32.62 -13.07
CA THR A 228 31.58 -32.92 -12.98
C THR A 228 31.83 -33.62 -11.64
N PRO A 229 32.48 -34.80 -11.59
CA PRO A 229 32.87 -35.41 -10.34
C PRO A 229 34.15 -34.75 -9.79
N LEU A 230 34.29 -34.83 -8.45
CA LEU A 230 35.44 -34.40 -7.65
C LEU A 230 36.76 -35.03 -8.12
#